data_AF-A0A6S7IBY7-F1
#
_entry.id   AF-A0A6S7IBY7-F1
#
_cell.length_a   1.000
_cell.length_b   1.000
_cell.length_c   1.000
_cell.angle_alpha   90.00
_cell.angle_beta   90.00
_cell.angle_gamma   90.00
#
_symmetry.space_group_name_H-M   'P 1'
#
loop_
_entity.id
_entity.type
_entity.pdbx_description
1 polymer ?
#
loop_
_entity_poly.entity_id
_entity_poly.type
_entity_poly.pdbx_seq_one_letter_code
_entity_poly.pdbx_strand_id
1 'polypeptide(L)'
;MSSGNAEGDVSLNTDESDSDDYYNYDDIDDDVVLQDESERDPELFDYRLITQEDAENMLDCFVDETAKKLKESRSVSRILLTVFHWDADNILQRYNACQRSLLTETRLMPEKSIPSLKPANECEVCFQGINAPMEFVMQCGHTFCNNCWINHVTVQLEHGVALGIECMKCNILVGSDNLLSLKLNCKELKRFKFFLLNDQIKRMLRKTINTLPDMNAAMEIPAST
;
A
#
# COMPACT_ATOMS: atom_id res chain seq x y z
N MET A 1 15.61 27.42 -64.58
CA MET A 1 14.98 27.52 -65.90
C MET A 1 13.83 26.54 -65.86
N SER A 2 12.59 26.96 -65.55
CA SER A 2 11.65 27.65 -66.47
C SER A 2 11.19 26.67 -67.56
N SER A 3 9.90 26.40 -67.79
CA SER A 3 8.66 27.18 -67.52
C SER A 3 7.51 26.21 -67.13
N GLY A 4 6.30 26.58 -66.70
CA GLY A 4 5.58 27.86 -66.76
C GLY A 4 4.56 27.88 -67.92
N ASN A 5 3.32 28.30 -67.64
CA ASN A 5 2.15 28.47 -68.53
C ASN A 5 1.37 27.19 -68.96
N ALA A 6 0.05 27.22 -69.21
CA ALA A 6 -0.98 28.26 -68.92
C ALA A 6 -2.41 27.67 -69.01
N GLU A 7 -3.39 28.49 -68.66
CA GLU A 7 -4.83 28.23 -68.48
C GLU A 7 -5.60 27.99 -69.79
N GLY A 8 -6.83 27.47 -69.68
CA GLY A 8 -7.79 27.33 -70.79
C GLY A 8 -9.23 27.11 -70.29
N ASP A 9 -10.06 28.14 -70.41
CA ASP A 9 -11.49 28.20 -70.07
C ASP A 9 -12.38 27.73 -71.24
N VAL A 10 -13.48 27.03 -70.95
CA VAL A 10 -14.75 27.13 -71.71
C VAL A 10 -15.94 26.55 -70.91
N SER A 11 -17.11 27.16 -71.08
CA SER A 11 -18.40 26.79 -70.46
C SER A 11 -19.49 26.63 -71.56
N LEU A 12 -20.78 26.34 -71.33
CA LEU A 12 -21.73 26.43 -70.19
C LEU A 12 -22.89 25.42 -70.48
N ASN A 13 -23.70 25.04 -69.48
CA ASN A 13 -25.14 24.67 -69.61
C ASN A 13 -25.56 23.37 -70.35
N THR A 14 -26.71 22.72 -70.09
CA THR A 14 -27.70 22.69 -68.98
C THR A 14 -28.52 21.41 -69.18
N ASP A 15 -29.01 20.76 -68.12
CA ASP A 15 -30.37 20.22 -68.16
C ASP A 15 -31.03 20.31 -66.78
N GLU A 16 -32.30 20.72 -66.75
CA GLU A 16 -33.07 20.91 -65.51
C GLU A 16 -34.00 19.72 -65.27
N SER A 17 -34.10 19.27 -64.01
CA SER A 17 -35.19 18.39 -63.57
C SER A 17 -35.53 18.69 -62.11
N ASP A 18 -36.26 19.80 -61.95
CA ASP A 18 -37.33 20.03 -60.99
C ASP A 18 -37.82 18.79 -60.21
N SER A 19 -37.80 18.87 -58.86
CA SER A 19 -38.95 18.58 -57.96
C SER A 19 -38.56 18.67 -56.47
N ASP A 20 -39.25 19.57 -55.76
CA ASP A 20 -39.74 19.43 -54.38
C ASP A 20 -38.75 19.39 -53.18
N ASP A 21 -38.34 20.59 -52.77
CA ASP A 21 -38.68 21.24 -51.48
C ASP A 21 -38.62 20.54 -50.10
N TYR A 22 -38.25 21.38 -49.13
CA TYR A 22 -38.73 21.42 -47.74
C TYR A 22 -37.95 20.73 -46.59
N TYR A 23 -36.63 20.94 -46.53
CA TYR A 23 -35.93 20.95 -45.23
C TYR A 23 -36.16 22.29 -44.51
N ASN A 24 -37.20 22.33 -43.67
CA ASN A 24 -37.54 23.48 -42.82
C ASN A 24 -36.48 23.70 -41.72
N TYR A 25 -35.46 24.50 -42.04
CA TYR A 25 -34.55 25.10 -41.06
C TYR A 25 -35.21 26.33 -40.43
N ASP A 26 -36.09 26.10 -39.46
CA ASP A 26 -36.59 27.13 -38.51
C ASP A 26 -37.37 26.44 -37.38
N ASP A 27 -36.65 25.91 -36.38
CA ASP A 27 -36.82 26.33 -34.99
C ASP A 27 -35.62 25.85 -34.16
N ILE A 28 -34.82 26.78 -33.63
CA ILE A 28 -33.73 26.49 -32.68
C ILE A 28 -34.27 26.77 -31.28
N ASP A 29 -34.81 25.75 -30.62
CA ASP A 29 -34.96 25.71 -29.16
C ASP A 29 -34.76 24.29 -28.61
N ASP A 30 -33.85 23.54 -29.26
CA ASP A 30 -33.27 22.34 -28.67
C ASP A 30 -32.19 22.81 -27.67
N ASP A 31 -32.63 23.08 -26.43
CA ASP A 31 -31.76 23.03 -25.25
C ASP A 31 -31.30 21.58 -25.08
N VAL A 32 -30.36 21.18 -25.95
CA VAL A 32 -29.59 19.95 -25.79
C VAL A 32 -28.68 20.20 -24.60
N VAL A 33 -29.26 20.04 -23.42
CA VAL A 33 -28.54 19.73 -22.20
C VAL A 33 -27.69 18.53 -22.56
N LEU A 34 -26.40 18.79 -22.78
CA LEU A 34 -25.36 17.78 -22.84
C LEU A 34 -25.32 17.16 -21.44
N GLN A 35 -26.25 16.25 -21.18
CA GLN A 35 -26.19 15.34 -20.05
C GLN A 35 -24.87 14.63 -20.18
N ASP A 36 -23.96 14.93 -19.26
CA ASP A 36 -22.59 14.45 -19.33
C ASP A 36 -22.63 12.92 -19.42
N GLU A 37 -22.25 12.39 -20.58
CA GLU A 37 -22.39 10.95 -20.84
C GLU A 37 -21.47 10.14 -19.91
N SER A 38 -20.53 10.81 -19.24
CA SER A 38 -19.74 10.31 -18.12
C SER A 38 -20.58 9.66 -17.01
N GLU A 39 -21.75 10.23 -16.66
CA GLU A 39 -22.59 9.70 -15.56
C GLU A 39 -23.35 8.41 -15.93
N ARG A 40 -23.27 7.96 -17.19
CA ARG A 40 -23.99 6.77 -17.68
C ARG A 40 -23.09 5.59 -18.03
N ASP A 41 -21.77 5.76 -17.99
CA ASP A 41 -20.83 4.68 -18.27
C ASP A 41 -20.56 3.86 -16.98
N PRO A 42 -20.99 2.59 -16.89
CA PRO A 42 -20.72 1.74 -15.73
C PRO A 42 -19.24 1.35 -15.58
N GLU A 43 -18.37 1.70 -16.53
CA GLU A 43 -16.90 1.56 -16.43
C GLU A 43 -16.21 2.85 -15.95
N LEU A 44 -16.92 3.98 -15.84
CA LEU A 44 -16.37 5.23 -15.33
C LEU A 44 -16.39 5.27 -13.79
N PHE A 45 -15.22 5.05 -13.18
CA PHE A 45 -15.04 5.15 -11.74
C PHE A 45 -14.24 6.40 -11.35
N ASP A 46 -14.74 7.14 -10.36
CA ASP A 46 -13.96 8.17 -9.69
C ASP A 46 -12.69 7.56 -9.06
N TYR A 47 -11.53 7.95 -9.56
CA TYR A 47 -10.24 7.58 -8.99
C TYR A 47 -9.46 8.83 -8.57
N ARG A 48 -8.77 8.73 -7.44
CA ARG A 48 -7.81 9.74 -6.99
C ARG A 48 -6.42 9.16 -7.01
N LEU A 49 -5.52 9.79 -7.77
CA LEU A 49 -4.09 9.50 -7.68
C LEU A 49 -3.55 10.01 -6.33
N ILE A 50 -2.78 9.16 -5.66
CA ILE A 50 -2.15 9.43 -4.37
C ILE A 50 -0.65 9.16 -4.54
N THR A 51 0.21 10.08 -4.08
CA THR A 51 1.66 9.88 -4.18
C THR A 51 2.16 8.86 -3.16
N GLN A 52 3.39 8.37 -3.34
CA GLN A 52 4.01 7.47 -2.35
C GLN A 52 4.08 8.15 -0.96
N GLU A 53 4.44 9.43 -0.91
CA GLU A 53 4.55 10.22 0.32
C GLU A 53 3.18 10.43 0.99
N ASP A 54 2.14 10.74 0.22
CA ASP A 54 0.78 10.87 0.75
C ASP A 54 0.27 9.55 1.34
N ALA A 55 0.57 8.42 0.68
CA ALA A 55 0.20 7.09 1.16
C ALA A 55 0.97 6.71 2.43
N GLU A 56 2.29 6.95 2.49
CA GLU A 56 3.11 6.79 3.70
C GLU A 56 2.55 7.61 4.86
N ASN A 57 2.28 8.90 4.64
CA ASN A 57 1.74 9.81 5.65
C ASN A 57 0.34 9.38 6.13
N MET A 58 -0.55 8.98 5.23
CA MET A 58 -1.90 8.51 5.59
C MET A 58 -1.85 7.25 6.48
N LEU A 59 -1.01 6.27 6.11
CA LEU A 59 -0.83 5.05 6.88
C LEU A 59 -0.21 5.35 8.25
N ASP A 60 0.83 6.20 8.32
CA ASP A 60 1.49 6.55 9.58
C ASP A 60 0.59 7.35 10.52
N CYS A 61 -0.26 8.25 10.00
CA CYS A 61 -1.31 8.90 10.79
C CYS A 61 -2.27 7.88 11.41
N PHE A 62 -2.74 6.90 10.65
CA PHE A 62 -3.66 5.88 11.14
C PHE A 62 -3.01 4.95 12.18
N VAL A 63 -1.74 4.61 12.00
CA VAL A 63 -0.94 3.86 12.99
C VAL A 63 -0.76 4.69 14.26
N ASP A 64 -0.46 5.99 14.17
CA ASP A 64 -0.28 6.88 15.32
C ASP A 64 -1.57 7.10 16.12
N GLU A 65 -2.71 7.27 15.46
CA GLU A 65 -4.01 7.32 16.14
C GLU A 65 -4.31 6.03 16.88
N THR A 66 -4.06 4.88 16.24
CA THR A 66 -4.26 3.56 16.84
C THR A 66 -3.32 3.36 18.03
N ALA A 67 -2.04 3.72 17.91
CA ALA A 67 -1.05 3.66 18.98
C ALA A 67 -1.44 4.52 20.20
N LYS A 68 -1.91 5.75 19.95
CA LYS A 68 -2.43 6.64 21.02
C LYS A 68 -3.63 6.04 21.74
N LYS A 69 -4.58 5.44 21.01
CA LYS A 69 -5.78 4.82 21.60
C LYS A 69 -5.45 3.55 22.41
N LEU A 70 -4.55 2.69 21.91
CA LEU A 70 -4.13 1.46 22.59
C LEU A 70 -3.12 1.69 23.73
N LYS A 71 -2.39 2.82 23.70
CA LYS A 71 -1.21 3.11 24.55
C LYS A 71 -0.06 2.13 24.31
N GLU A 72 0.11 1.73 23.05
CA GLU A 72 1.12 0.78 22.58
C GLU A 72 2.13 1.45 21.64
N SER A 73 3.23 0.76 21.33
CA SER A 73 4.22 1.25 20.37
C SER A 73 3.66 1.37 18.94
N ARG A 74 4.28 2.23 18.10
CA ARG A 74 3.96 2.34 16.67
C ARG A 74 4.12 0.98 15.96
N SER A 75 5.23 0.27 16.21
CA SER A 75 5.44 -1.12 15.72
C SER A 75 4.33 -2.11 16.09
N VAL A 76 3.91 -2.17 17.36
CA VAL A 76 2.82 -3.05 17.81
C VAL A 76 1.52 -2.70 17.09
N SER A 77 1.17 -1.41 17.07
CA SER A 77 -0.06 -0.92 16.46
C SER A 77 -0.09 -1.17 14.95
N ARG A 78 1.05 -0.99 14.27
CA ARG A 78 1.23 -1.27 12.84
C ARG A 78 1.02 -2.75 12.52
N ILE A 79 1.50 -3.66 13.36
CA ILE A 79 1.27 -5.11 13.19
C ILE A 79 -0.20 -5.46 13.45
N LEU A 80 -0.81 -4.93 14.52
CA LEU A 80 -2.24 -5.15 14.80
C LEU A 80 -3.11 -4.70 13.61
N LEU A 81 -2.89 -3.49 13.09
CA LEU A 81 -3.56 -2.99 11.90
C LEU A 81 -3.33 -3.87 10.66
N THR A 82 -2.11 -4.37 10.47
CA THR A 82 -1.75 -5.26 9.35
C THR A 82 -2.46 -6.62 9.43
N VAL A 83 -2.73 -7.12 10.65
CA VAL A 83 -3.42 -8.40 10.90
C VAL A 83 -4.94 -8.23 10.81
N PHE A 84 -5.49 -7.18 11.43
CA PHE A 84 -6.94 -6.87 11.42
C PHE A 84 -7.37 -6.04 10.21
N HIS A 85 -6.64 -6.11 9.09
CA HIS A 85 -7.00 -5.45 7.83
C HIS A 85 -7.35 -3.95 7.96
N TRP A 86 -6.67 -3.21 8.84
CA TRP A 86 -6.94 -1.80 9.15
C TRP A 86 -8.30 -1.53 9.81
N ASP A 87 -8.84 -2.50 10.55
CA ASP A 87 -10.01 -2.36 11.42
C ASP A 87 -9.60 -1.95 12.85
N ALA A 88 -9.45 -0.64 13.06
CA ALA A 88 -9.10 -0.06 14.35
C ALA A 88 -10.15 -0.35 15.44
N ASP A 89 -11.44 -0.39 15.10
CA ASP A 89 -12.51 -0.55 16.08
C ASP A 89 -12.58 -1.99 16.61
N ASN A 90 -12.38 -2.99 15.75
CA ASN A 90 -12.25 -4.40 16.15
C ASN A 90 -11.02 -4.63 17.04
N ILE A 91 -9.86 -4.03 16.69
CA ILE A 91 -8.66 -4.05 17.54
C ILE A 91 -8.97 -3.46 18.91
N LEU A 92 -9.59 -2.28 18.97
CA LEU A 92 -9.93 -1.60 20.24
C LEU A 92 -10.91 -2.42 21.08
N GLN A 93 -11.94 -3.00 20.47
CA GLN A 93 -12.91 -3.84 21.17
C GLN A 93 -12.22 -5.07 21.80
N ARG A 94 -11.39 -5.79 21.03
CA ARG A 94 -10.66 -6.96 21.53
C ARG A 94 -9.60 -6.61 22.58
N TYR A 95 -8.89 -5.50 22.38
CA TYR A 95 -7.85 -5.03 23.29
C TYR A 95 -8.43 -4.63 24.66
N ASN A 96 -9.57 -3.92 24.65
CA ASN A 96 -10.31 -3.57 25.87
C ASN A 96 -10.89 -4.81 26.59
N ALA A 97 -11.24 -5.87 25.85
CA ALA A 97 -11.68 -7.13 26.44
C ALA A 97 -10.51 -7.91 27.09
N CYS A 98 -9.41 -8.11 26.35
CA CYS A 98 -8.17 -8.69 26.89
C CYS A 98 -6.94 -8.42 26.01
N GLN A 99 -6.20 -7.34 26.31
CA GLN A 99 -4.89 -7.02 25.71
C GLN A 99 -3.97 -8.25 25.61
N ARG A 100 -3.81 -9.02 26.70
CA ARG A 100 -2.90 -10.17 26.72
C ARG A 100 -3.30 -11.24 25.71
N SER A 101 -4.60 -11.55 25.61
CA SER A 101 -5.13 -12.53 24.65
C SER A 101 -4.85 -12.07 23.22
N LEU A 102 -5.16 -10.80 22.91
CA LEU A 102 -4.98 -10.23 21.58
C LEU A 102 -3.51 -10.26 21.15
N LEU A 103 -2.59 -9.80 22.01
CA LEU A 103 -1.17 -9.72 21.67
C LEU A 103 -0.52 -11.12 21.54
N THR A 104 -1.04 -12.15 22.21
CA THR A 104 -0.65 -13.55 21.95
C THR A 104 -1.26 -14.08 20.66
N GLU A 105 -2.55 -13.85 20.39
CA GLU A 105 -3.24 -14.24 19.16
C GLU A 105 -2.51 -13.68 17.92
N THR A 106 -2.13 -12.40 17.94
CA THR A 106 -1.38 -11.77 16.85
C THR A 106 0.13 -12.03 16.89
N ARG A 107 0.60 -12.93 17.76
CA ARG A 107 2.01 -13.35 17.85
C ARG A 107 2.99 -12.19 18.13
N LEU A 108 2.55 -11.18 18.87
CA LEU A 108 3.39 -10.07 19.34
C LEU A 108 4.09 -10.37 20.67
N MET A 109 3.57 -11.33 21.43
CA MET A 109 4.17 -11.81 22.68
C MET A 109 3.95 -13.31 22.88
N PRO A 110 4.86 -14.01 23.56
CA PRO A 110 4.69 -15.42 23.89
C PRO A 110 3.52 -15.64 24.86
N GLU A 111 2.75 -16.71 24.62
CA GLU A 111 1.62 -17.14 25.45
C GLU A 111 2.05 -17.33 26.92
N LYS A 112 3.12 -18.11 27.11
CA LYS A 112 3.76 -18.33 28.41
C LYS A 112 4.71 -17.18 28.71
N SER A 113 4.57 -16.60 29.91
CA SER A 113 5.56 -15.65 30.42
C SER A 113 6.91 -16.34 30.52
N ILE A 114 7.89 -15.86 29.76
CA ILE A 114 9.26 -16.36 29.82
C ILE A 114 9.92 -15.62 30.99
N PRO A 115 10.56 -16.32 31.95
CA PRO A 115 11.34 -15.65 33.00
C PRO A 115 12.36 -14.71 32.36
N SER A 116 12.61 -13.55 32.98
CA SER A 116 13.55 -12.55 32.45
C SER A 116 14.93 -13.19 32.23
N LEU A 117 15.21 -13.61 30.99
CA LEU A 117 16.51 -14.09 30.60
C LEU A 117 17.44 -12.89 30.60
N LYS A 118 18.54 -13.01 31.33
CA LYS A 118 19.69 -12.14 31.10
C LYS A 118 20.05 -12.27 29.62
N PRO A 119 20.37 -11.16 28.91
CA PRO A 119 20.76 -11.23 27.51
C PRO A 119 21.88 -12.26 27.36
N ALA A 120 21.72 -13.19 26.42
CA ALA A 120 22.73 -14.20 26.18
C ALA A 120 24.02 -13.51 25.72
N ASN A 121 25.15 -13.87 26.33
CA ASN A 121 26.46 -13.38 25.90
C ASN A 121 26.91 -13.99 24.56
N GLU A 122 26.11 -14.87 23.97
CA GLU A 122 26.43 -15.68 22.79
C GLU A 122 25.19 -15.78 21.88
N CYS A 123 25.39 -15.67 20.57
CA CYS A 123 24.32 -15.73 19.57
C CYS A 123 23.87 -17.18 19.34
N GLU A 124 22.57 -17.46 19.52
CA GLU A 124 22.00 -18.80 19.35
C GLU A 124 22.08 -19.38 17.92
N VAL A 125 22.45 -18.58 16.92
CA VAL A 125 22.54 -18.99 15.50
C VAL A 125 23.98 -19.24 15.05
N CYS A 126 24.93 -18.40 15.46
CA CYS A 126 26.33 -18.51 15.02
C CYS A 126 27.32 -18.85 16.13
N PHE A 127 26.88 -19.00 17.38
CA PHE A 127 27.72 -19.33 18.54
C PHE A 127 28.90 -18.35 18.76
N GLN A 128 28.71 -17.09 18.34
CA GLN A 128 29.68 -16.01 18.54
C GLN A 128 29.27 -15.12 19.71
N GLY A 129 30.27 -14.63 20.45
CA GLY A 129 30.08 -13.69 21.56
C GLY A 129 29.44 -12.38 21.13
N ILE A 130 28.42 -11.93 21.87
CA ILE A 130 27.72 -10.67 21.66
C ILE A 130 28.41 -9.59 22.50
N ASN A 131 29.33 -8.87 21.87
CA ASN A 131 30.19 -7.88 22.53
C ASN A 131 29.65 -6.44 22.50
N ALA A 132 28.48 -6.22 21.86
CA ALA A 132 27.86 -4.92 21.67
C ALA A 132 26.42 -4.93 22.21
N PRO A 133 25.86 -3.78 22.65
CA PRO A 133 24.44 -3.68 22.93
C PRO A 133 23.65 -4.03 21.67
N MET A 134 22.57 -4.80 21.82
CA MET A 134 21.65 -5.06 20.71
C MET A 134 20.84 -3.81 20.39
N GLU A 135 20.57 -3.58 19.11
CA GLU A 135 19.76 -2.45 18.65
C GLU A 135 18.30 -2.57 19.14
N PHE A 136 17.83 -3.80 19.43
CA PHE A 136 16.54 -4.08 20.07
C PHE A 136 16.56 -5.40 20.86
N VAL A 137 15.55 -5.60 21.72
CA VAL A 137 15.30 -6.85 22.45
C VAL A 137 13.97 -7.44 22.00
N MET A 138 13.91 -8.76 21.81
CA MET A 138 12.69 -9.47 21.43
C MET A 138 11.79 -9.78 22.64
N GLN A 139 10.47 -9.65 22.45
CA GLN A 139 9.46 -10.06 23.45
C GLN A 139 9.49 -11.56 23.80
N CYS A 140 10.12 -12.39 22.95
CA CYS A 140 10.36 -13.80 23.20
C CYS A 140 11.69 -14.11 23.92
N GLY A 141 12.48 -13.11 24.30
CA GLY A 141 13.77 -13.28 25.01
C GLY A 141 14.93 -13.89 24.19
N HIS A 142 14.66 -14.46 23.02
CA HIS A 142 15.69 -14.99 22.13
C HIS A 142 16.64 -13.90 21.63
N THR A 143 17.93 -14.23 21.61
CA THR A 143 19.03 -13.27 21.52
C THR A 143 19.95 -13.64 20.35
N PHE A 144 20.11 -12.74 19.36
CA PHE A 144 20.91 -12.98 18.14
C PHE A 144 21.78 -11.77 17.80
N CYS A 145 23.00 -12.00 17.32
CA CYS A 145 23.88 -10.89 16.94
C CYS A 145 23.34 -10.12 15.71
N ASN A 146 23.73 -8.85 15.59
CA ASN A 146 23.27 -7.97 14.50
C ASN A 146 23.54 -8.56 13.10
N ASN A 147 24.64 -9.31 12.92
CA ASN A 147 24.96 -9.95 11.63
C ASN A 147 23.96 -11.05 11.25
N CYS A 148 23.51 -11.86 12.22
CA CYS A 148 22.44 -12.84 11.99
C CYS A 148 21.12 -12.15 11.68
N TRP A 149 20.79 -11.07 12.39
CA TRP A 149 19.58 -10.28 12.11
C TRP A 149 19.57 -9.65 10.72
N ILE A 150 20.68 -9.03 10.30
CA ILE A 150 20.83 -8.46 8.96
C ILE A 150 20.65 -9.56 7.91
N ASN A 151 21.39 -10.67 8.01
CA ASN A 151 21.28 -11.78 7.04
C ASN A 151 19.85 -12.36 6.96
N HIS A 152 19.17 -12.55 8.09
CA HIS A 152 17.78 -13.01 8.14
C HIS A 152 16.84 -12.04 7.41
N VAL A 153 16.95 -10.73 7.68
CA VAL A 153 16.16 -9.71 7.00
C VAL A 153 16.48 -9.66 5.50
N THR A 154 17.74 -9.75 5.11
CA THR A 154 18.14 -9.80 3.69
C THR A 154 17.51 -10.98 2.96
N VAL A 155 17.55 -12.18 3.55
CA VAL A 155 16.90 -13.39 2.98
C VAL A 155 15.37 -13.23 2.92
N GLN A 156 14.72 -12.67 3.94
CA GLN A 156 13.28 -12.40 3.89
C GLN A 156 12.93 -11.39 2.77
N LEU A 157 13.74 -10.35 2.60
CA LEU A 157 13.58 -9.37 1.52
C LEU A 157 13.83 -9.99 0.14
N GLU A 158 14.76 -10.93 -0.01
CA GLU A 158 14.96 -11.66 -1.26
C GLU A 158 13.68 -12.40 -1.70
N HIS A 159 12.97 -13.01 -0.75
CA HIS A 159 11.65 -13.62 -0.94
C HIS A 159 10.48 -12.63 -1.07
N GLY A 160 10.72 -11.31 -1.00
CA GLY A 160 9.68 -10.29 -1.09
C GLY A 160 8.95 -9.97 0.22
N VAL A 161 9.41 -10.51 1.35
CA VAL A 161 8.74 -10.38 2.66
C VAL A 161 9.34 -9.25 3.48
N ALA A 162 8.58 -8.19 3.72
CA ALA A 162 8.92 -7.11 4.66
C ALA A 162 7.96 -7.01 5.86
N LEU A 163 6.68 -7.35 5.69
CA LEU A 163 5.74 -7.53 6.78
C LEU A 163 5.77 -8.98 7.29
N GLY A 164 5.66 -9.15 8.61
CA GLY A 164 5.57 -10.46 9.23
C GLY A 164 6.89 -11.23 9.31
N ILE A 165 8.04 -10.53 9.36
CA ILE A 165 9.31 -11.16 9.71
C ILE A 165 9.21 -11.67 11.16
N GLU A 166 9.53 -12.94 11.36
CA GLU A 166 9.44 -13.65 12.64
C GLU A 166 10.83 -13.84 13.28
N CYS A 167 10.85 -14.11 14.58
CA CYS A 167 12.04 -14.53 15.31
C CYS A 167 12.60 -15.85 14.73
N MET A 168 13.93 -15.93 14.58
CA MET A 168 14.62 -17.08 13.97
C MET A 168 14.41 -18.42 14.73
N LYS A 169 13.85 -18.39 15.94
CA LYS A 169 13.64 -19.56 16.81
C LYS A 169 12.18 -19.78 17.21
N CYS A 170 11.27 -18.82 16.95
CA CYS A 170 9.86 -18.95 17.32
C CYS A 170 8.98 -17.98 16.54
N ASN A 171 7.67 -18.25 16.53
CA ASN A 171 6.74 -17.60 15.60
C ASN A 171 6.32 -16.17 16.02
N ILE A 172 7.10 -15.49 16.87
CA ILE A 172 6.82 -14.13 17.35
C ILE A 172 7.30 -13.12 16.31
N LEU A 173 6.42 -12.20 15.94
CA LEU A 173 6.66 -11.16 14.93
C LEU A 173 7.61 -10.08 15.45
N VAL A 174 8.47 -9.57 14.56
CA VAL A 174 9.37 -8.45 14.84
C VAL A 174 8.73 -7.14 14.34
N GLY A 175 8.75 -6.10 15.18
CA GLY A 175 8.29 -4.76 14.81
C GLY A 175 9.11 -4.14 13.67
N SER A 176 8.45 -3.42 12.75
CA SER A 176 9.13 -2.74 11.64
C SER A 176 10.24 -1.81 12.11
N ASP A 177 10.05 -1.14 13.24
CA ASP A 177 10.97 -0.10 13.72
C ASP A 177 12.25 -0.74 14.32
N ASN A 178 12.12 -1.93 14.92
CA ASN A 178 13.26 -2.77 15.34
C ASN A 178 14.10 -3.21 14.14
N LEU A 179 13.45 -3.62 13.04
CA LEU A 179 14.12 -4.03 11.81
C LEU A 179 14.80 -2.85 11.10
N LEU A 180 14.21 -1.65 11.17
CA LEU A 180 14.78 -0.40 10.66
C LEU A 180 15.95 0.14 11.53
N SER A 181 16.07 -0.29 12.78
CA SER A 181 17.22 0.04 13.65
C SER A 181 18.47 -0.78 13.31
N LEU A 182 18.32 -1.89 12.58
CA LEU A 182 19.44 -2.66 12.05
C LEU A 182 20.20 -1.85 11.00
N LYS A 183 21.52 -2.05 10.97
CA LYS A 183 22.44 -1.40 10.01
C LYS A 183 22.41 -2.11 8.65
N LEU A 184 21.22 -2.20 8.06
CA LEU A 184 20.99 -2.66 6.69
C LEU A 184 21.71 -1.75 5.69
N ASN A 185 22.14 -2.30 4.56
CA ASN A 185 22.76 -1.51 3.51
C ASN A 185 21.70 -0.65 2.76
N CYS A 186 22.14 0.37 2.01
CA CYS A 186 21.24 1.30 1.33
C CYS A 186 20.28 0.64 0.32
N LYS A 187 20.62 -0.53 -0.22
CA LYS A 187 19.76 -1.29 -1.15
C LYS A 187 18.69 -2.07 -0.38
N GLU A 188 19.08 -2.77 0.67
CA GLU A 188 18.18 -3.48 1.58
C GLU A 188 17.18 -2.54 2.25
N LEU A 189 17.64 -1.40 2.77
CA LEU A 189 16.78 -0.42 3.44
C LEU A 189 15.70 0.15 2.48
N LYS A 190 16.07 0.46 1.23
CA LYS A 190 15.12 0.88 0.20
C LYS A 190 14.12 -0.23 -0.14
N ARG A 191 14.60 -1.46 -0.34
CA ARG A 191 13.76 -2.64 -0.63
C ARG A 191 12.78 -2.94 0.51
N PHE A 192 13.24 -2.84 1.76
CA PHE A 192 12.42 -3.02 2.97
C PHE A 192 11.31 -1.99 3.05
N LYS A 193 11.62 -0.69 2.94
CA LYS A 193 10.62 0.38 2.96
C LYS A 193 9.58 0.23 1.84
N PHE A 194 10.05 -0.04 0.62
CA PHE A 194 9.18 -0.21 -0.55
C PHE A 194 8.22 -1.39 -0.38
N PHE A 195 8.69 -2.56 0.04
CA PHE A 195 7.81 -3.71 0.27
C PHE A 195 6.88 -3.53 1.47
N LEU A 196 7.36 -2.93 2.56
CA LEU A 196 6.55 -2.60 3.74
C LEU A 196 5.35 -1.74 3.33
N LEU A 197 5.61 -0.63 2.61
CA LEU A 197 4.56 0.25 2.13
C LEU A 197 3.58 -0.47 1.18
N ASN A 198 4.10 -1.16 0.16
CA ASN A 198 3.26 -1.84 -0.82
C ASN A 198 2.33 -2.88 -0.18
N ASP A 199 2.82 -3.68 0.75
CA ASP A 199 2.00 -4.66 1.46
C ASP A 199 0.94 -3.99 2.35
N GLN A 200 1.27 -2.85 2.95
CA GLN A 200 0.34 -2.06 3.76
C GLN A 200 -0.79 -1.47 2.91
N ILE A 201 -0.46 -0.79 1.80
CA ILE A 201 -1.44 -0.25 0.84
C ILE A 201 -2.33 -1.39 0.32
N LYS A 202 -1.75 -2.51 -0.15
CA LYS A 202 -2.53 -3.67 -0.62
C LYS A 202 -3.44 -4.26 0.45
N ARG A 203 -3.06 -4.23 1.73
CA ARG A 203 -3.91 -4.68 2.84
C ARG A 203 -5.02 -3.68 3.18
N MET A 204 -4.75 -2.38 3.07
CA MET A 204 -5.73 -1.31 3.28
C MET A 204 -6.78 -1.29 2.16
N LEU A 205 -6.36 -1.28 0.88
CA LEU A 205 -7.25 -1.30 -0.28
C LEU A 205 -8.16 -2.53 -0.30
N ARG A 206 -7.65 -3.71 0.10
CA ARG A 206 -8.49 -4.92 0.24
C ARG A 206 -9.61 -4.76 1.28
N LYS A 207 -9.43 -3.97 2.34
CA LYS A 207 -10.55 -3.61 3.22
C LYS A 207 -11.53 -2.71 2.47
N THR A 208 -11.06 -1.62 1.86
CA THR A 208 -11.91 -0.66 1.13
C THR A 208 -12.80 -1.35 0.10
N ILE A 209 -12.23 -2.21 -0.76
CA ILE A 209 -12.95 -3.00 -1.77
C ILE A 209 -13.97 -3.94 -1.11
N ASN A 210 -13.57 -4.70 -0.08
CA ASN A 210 -14.48 -5.61 0.61
C ASN A 210 -15.60 -4.90 1.40
N THR A 211 -15.43 -3.62 1.75
CA THR A 211 -16.46 -2.79 2.40
C THR A 211 -17.36 -2.04 1.42
N LEU A 212 -17.04 -2.03 0.12
CA LEU A 212 -17.80 -1.35 -0.93
C LEU A 212 -18.09 -2.33 -2.08
N PRO A 213 -19.10 -3.23 -1.93
CA PRO A 213 -19.44 -4.20 -2.98
C PRO A 213 -19.81 -3.56 -4.33
N ASP A 214 -20.30 -2.31 -4.31
CA ASP A 214 -20.83 -1.59 -5.47
C ASP A 214 -19.90 -0.51 -6.05
N MET A 215 -18.68 -0.31 -5.52
CA MET A 215 -17.70 0.61 -6.12
C MET A 215 -16.29 -0.01 -6.19
N ASN A 216 -15.99 -0.63 -7.33
CA ASN A 216 -14.66 -1.12 -7.70
C ASN A 216 -13.70 0.04 -8.07
N ALA A 217 -13.42 0.92 -7.12
CA ALA A 217 -12.40 1.96 -7.28
C ALA A 217 -10.98 1.33 -7.29
N ALA A 218 -10.53 0.95 -8.48
CA ALA A 218 -9.19 0.40 -8.69
C ALA A 218 -8.13 1.53 -8.65
N MET A 219 -7.39 1.64 -7.54
CA MET A 219 -6.15 2.44 -7.50
C MET A 219 -4.99 1.64 -8.09
N GLU A 220 -4.65 1.88 -9.35
CA GLU A 220 -3.37 1.45 -9.92
C GLU A 220 -2.23 2.35 -9.46
N ILE A 221 -1.14 1.74 -8.97
CA ILE A 221 0.12 2.43 -8.69
C ILE A 221 0.99 2.28 -9.95
N PRO A 222 1.39 3.38 -10.62
CA PRO A 222 2.22 3.27 -11.82
C PRO A 222 3.59 2.65 -11.47
N ALA A 223 4.01 1.69 -12.27
CA ALA A 223 5.34 1.09 -12.14
C ALA A 223 6.42 2.14 -12.44
N SER A 224 7.34 2.35 -11.50
CA SER A 224 8.46 3.27 -11.67
C SER A 224 9.52 2.69 -12.60
N THR A 225 9.78 3.41 -13.69
CA THR A 225 10.88 3.20 -14.65
C THR A 225 12.24 3.64 -14.10
#